data_AF-A0A341ZG12-F1
#
_entry.id   AF-A0A341ZG12-F1
#
_cell.length_a   1.000
_cell.length_b   1.000
_cell.length_c   1.000
_cell.angle_alpha   90.00
_cell.angle_beta   90.00
_cell.angle_gamma   90.00
#
_symmetry.space_group_name_H-M   'P 1'
#
loop_
_entity.id
_entity.type
_entity.pdbx_description
1 polymer ?
#
loop_
_entity_poly.entity_id
_entity_poly.type
_entity_poly.pdbx_seq_one_letter_code
_entity_poly.pdbx_strand_id
1 'polypeptide(L)'
;MIEAKVNLNKKRMSASRHVLSEYGNIAGATVLFILDEMRKRSAEENHATTGEGMDWGVLFGFGPGITLETVVIRSMPINTTT
;
A
#
# COMPACT_ATOMS: atom_id res chain seq x y z
N MET A 1 -16.05 -0.34 -0.14
CA MET A 1 -16.63 0.98 -0.51
C MET A 1 -15.74 1.77 -1.45
N ILE A 2 -14.47 2.05 -1.15
CA ILE A 2 -13.58 2.80 -2.08
C ILE A 2 -13.26 2.01 -3.35
N GLU A 3 -12.79 0.77 -3.21
CA GLU A 3 -12.38 -0.06 -4.36
C GLU A 3 -13.47 -0.17 -5.45
N ALA A 4 -14.72 -0.42 -5.05
CA ALA A 4 -15.85 -0.47 -5.98
C ALA A 4 -16.18 0.89 -6.61
N LYS A 5 -16.04 1.99 -5.86
CA LYS A 5 -16.37 3.34 -6.34
C LYS A 5 -15.41 3.83 -7.43
N VAL A 6 -14.15 3.39 -7.38
CA VAL A 6 -13.12 3.72 -8.38
C VAL A 6 -12.80 2.56 -9.33
N ASN A 7 -13.60 1.48 -9.29
CA ASN A 7 -13.39 0.27 -10.09
C ASN A 7 -11.96 -0.28 -10.02
N LEU A 8 -11.39 -0.28 -8.82
CA LEU A 8 -10.02 -0.72 -8.57
C LEU A 8 -9.93 -2.25 -8.56
N ASN A 9 -8.84 -2.79 -9.09
CA ASN A 9 -8.58 -4.23 -9.01
C ASN A 9 -8.47 -4.68 -7.54
N LYS A 10 -9.20 -5.75 -7.18
CA LYS A 10 -9.20 -6.37 -5.84
C LYS A 10 -7.82 -6.58 -5.23
N LYS A 11 -6.81 -6.90 -6.05
CA LYS A 11 -5.44 -7.16 -5.59
C LYS A 11 -4.75 -5.91 -5.03
N ARG A 12 -5.15 -4.70 -5.45
CA ARG A 12 -4.53 -3.42 -5.03
C ARG A 12 -4.71 -3.09 -3.56
N MET A 13 -5.73 -3.67 -2.93
CA MET A 13 -5.97 -3.49 -1.49
C MET A 13 -5.42 -4.68 -0.66
N SER A 14 -4.62 -5.57 -1.25
CA SER A 14 -4.18 -6.80 -0.60
C SER A 14 -3.29 -6.53 0.62
N ALA A 15 -2.30 -5.63 0.50
CA ALA A 15 -1.43 -5.21 1.61
C ALA A 15 -2.25 -4.55 2.73
N SER A 16 -3.16 -3.62 2.39
CA SER A 16 -4.04 -2.97 3.38
C SER A 16 -4.94 -3.95 4.13
N ARG A 17 -5.51 -4.93 3.43
CA ARG A 17 -6.34 -5.98 4.04
C ARG A 17 -5.53 -6.90 4.93
N HIS A 18 -4.31 -7.24 4.50
CA HIS A 18 -3.44 -8.09 5.30
C HIS A 18 -3.08 -7.41 6.63
N VAL A 19 -2.59 -6.17 6.58
CA VAL A 19 -2.27 -5.41 7.80
C VAL A 19 -3.47 -5.28 8.71
N LEU A 20 -4.65 -4.98 8.17
CA LEU A 20 -5.88 -4.90 8.95
C LEU A 20 -6.26 -6.26 9.60
N SER A 21 -6.05 -7.36 8.89
CA SER A 21 -6.33 -8.72 9.39
C SER A 21 -5.40 -9.11 10.54
N GLU A 22 -4.10 -8.81 10.40
CA GLU A 22 -3.08 -9.21 11.37
C GLU A 22 -2.97 -8.28 12.57
N TYR A 23 -3.12 -6.97 12.36
CA TYR A 23 -2.82 -5.95 13.37
C TYR A 23 -4.04 -5.09 13.75
N GLY A 24 -5.14 -5.18 13.01
CA GLY A 24 -6.27 -4.26 13.17
C GLY A 24 -5.92 -2.83 12.75
N ASN A 25 -6.71 -1.87 13.23
CA ASN A 25 -6.45 -0.45 13.03
C ASN A 25 -5.57 0.09 14.17
N ILE A 26 -4.27 0.25 13.90
CA ILE A 26 -3.27 0.80 14.84
C ILE A 26 -3.08 2.32 14.66
N ALA A 27 -4.19 3.02 14.33
CA ALA A 27 -4.24 4.46 14.08
C ALA A 27 -3.23 4.90 13.00
N GLY A 28 -2.55 6.03 13.21
CA GLY A 28 -1.64 6.63 12.23
C GLY A 28 -0.49 5.72 11.78
N ALA A 29 -0.09 4.73 12.58
CA ALA A 29 0.98 3.80 12.22
C ALA A 29 0.55 2.79 11.14
N THR A 30 -0.75 2.55 10.96
CA THR A 30 -1.29 1.51 10.05
C THR A 30 -0.75 1.68 8.64
N VAL A 31 -0.64 2.92 8.16
CA VAL A 31 -0.20 3.19 6.80
C VAL A 31 1.27 2.86 6.56
N LEU A 32 2.11 2.98 7.60
CA LEU A 32 3.52 2.61 7.53
C LEU A 32 3.68 1.09 7.45
N PHE A 33 2.86 0.33 8.18
CA PHE A 33 2.84 -1.13 8.10
C PHE A 33 2.37 -1.60 6.72
N ILE A 34 1.41 -0.91 6.11
CA ILE A 34 0.95 -1.22 4.74
C ILE A 34 2.08 -1.02 3.73
N LEU A 35 2.83 0.08 3.84
CA LEU A 35 4.00 0.33 2.97
C LEU A 35 5.08 -0.72 3.17
N ASP A 36 5.33 -1.13 4.42
CA ASP A 36 6.32 -2.15 4.77
C ASP A 36 5.93 -3.53 4.22
N GLU A 37 4.66 -3.90 4.36
CA GLU A 37 4.12 -5.14 3.80
C GLU A 37 4.22 -5.15 2.27
N MET A 38 3.79 -4.05 1.62
CA MET A 38 3.79 -3.92 0.16
C MET A 38 5.21 -4.05 -0.41
N ARG A 39 6.22 -3.38 0.17
CA ARG A 39 7.60 -3.47 -0.33
C ARG A 39 8.19 -4.87 -0.13
N LYS A 40 7.87 -5.54 0.97
CA LYS A 40 8.38 -6.89 1.29
C LYS A 40 7.81 -7.92 0.33
N ARG A 41 6.48 -7.93 0.17
CA ARG A 41 5.80 -8.76 -0.84
C ARG A 41 6.30 -8.49 -2.24
N SER A 42 6.52 -7.23 -2.58
CA SER A 42 7.05 -6.88 -3.90
C SER A 42 8.38 -7.56 -4.18
N ALA A 43 9.27 -7.64 -3.18
CA ALA A 43 10.55 -8.35 -3.30
C ALA A 43 10.38 -9.87 -3.32
N GLU A 44 9.54 -10.44 -2.43
CA GLU A 44 9.28 -11.88 -2.36
C GLU A 44 8.65 -12.44 -3.63
N GLU A 45 7.76 -11.68 -4.26
CA GLU A 45 7.08 -12.05 -5.51
C GLU A 45 7.86 -11.65 -6.77
N ASN A 46 9.09 -11.15 -6.63
CA ASN A 46 9.97 -10.73 -7.74
C ASN A 46 9.35 -9.65 -8.66
N HIS A 47 8.64 -8.68 -8.10
CA HIS A 47 8.19 -7.52 -8.85
C HIS A 47 9.36 -6.59 -9.22
N ALA A 48 9.18 -5.81 -10.28
CA ALA A 48 10.21 -4.87 -10.76
C ALA A 48 10.47 -3.69 -9.80
N THR A 49 9.47 -3.32 -9.00
CA THR A 49 9.55 -2.15 -8.09
C THR A 49 8.98 -2.49 -6.72
N THR A 50 9.32 -1.68 -5.71
CA THR A 50 8.76 -1.76 -4.35
C THR A 50 7.26 -1.47 -4.26
N GLY A 51 6.63 -1.05 -5.37
CA GLY A 51 5.20 -0.74 -5.46
C GLY A 51 4.44 -1.75 -6.32
N GLU A 52 4.67 -3.05 -6.12
CA GLU A 52 4.01 -4.13 -6.87
C GLU A 52 4.21 -3.99 -8.40
N GLY A 53 5.42 -3.60 -8.82
CA GLY A 53 5.77 -3.40 -10.22
C GLY A 53 5.24 -2.12 -10.85
N MET A 54 4.59 -1.24 -10.09
CA MET A 54 4.12 0.07 -10.54
C MET A 54 5.11 1.17 -10.16
N ASP A 55 5.23 2.21 -10.98
CA ASP A 55 6.11 3.37 -10.69
C ASP A 55 5.48 4.36 -9.72
N TRP A 56 4.17 4.56 -9.82
CA TRP A 56 3.44 5.57 -9.07
C TRP A 56 2.36 4.95 -8.19
N GLY A 57 2.20 5.52 -7.01
CA GLY A 57 1.17 5.15 -6.05
C GLY A 57 0.60 6.37 -5.35
N VAL A 58 -0.52 6.15 -4.66
CA VAL A 58 -1.14 7.14 -3.78
C VAL A 58 -1.40 6.50 -2.42
N LEU A 59 -1.07 7.25 -1.37
CA LEU A 59 -1.31 6.89 0.01
C LEU A 59 -2.38 7.81 0.59
N PHE A 60 -3.35 7.22 1.29
CA PHE A 60 -4.44 7.95 1.93
C PHE A 60 -4.45 7.70 3.45
N GLY A 61 -4.54 8.78 4.22
CA GLY A 61 -4.80 8.77 5.66
C GLY A 61 -6.16 9.40 5.97
N PHE A 62 -6.92 8.81 6.88
CA PHE A 62 -8.25 9.31 7.28
C PHE A 62 -8.27 9.58 8.78
N GLY A 63 -8.65 10.80 9.18
CA GLY A 63 -8.63 11.25 10.58
C GLY A 63 -9.97 11.86 11.05
N PRO A 64 -10.04 12.29 12.33
CA PRO A 64 -11.23 12.91 12.91
C PRO A 64 -11.73 14.14 12.14
N GLY A 65 -13.04 14.39 12.19
CA GLY A 65 -13.70 15.43 11.39
C GLY A 65 -14.19 14.85 10.08
N ILE A 66 -13.43 15.05 8.99
CA ILE A 66 -13.49 14.42 7.66
C ILE A 66 -12.09 14.59 7.00
N THR A 67 -11.02 14.59 7.80
CA THR A 67 -9.68 14.93 7.31
C THR A 67 -9.13 13.80 6.44
N LEU A 68 -8.72 14.15 5.21
CA LEU A 68 -8.05 13.27 4.27
C LEU A 68 -6.63 13.79 4.04
N GLU A 69 -5.65 12.97 4.36
CA GLU A 69 -4.26 13.18 3.96
C GLU A 69 -3.99 12.36 2.70
N THR A 70 -3.37 12.98 1.70
CA THR A 70 -3.04 12.31 0.43
C THR A 70 -1.59 12.57 0.07
N VAL A 71 -0.83 11.50 -0.18
CA VAL A 71 0.57 11.58 -0.60
C VAL A 71 0.74 10.82 -1.90
N VAL A 72 1.30 11.47 -2.92
CA VAL A 72 1.77 10.81 -4.14
C VAL A 72 3.15 10.24 -3.85
N ILE A 73 3.33 8.96 -4.13
CA ILE A 73 4.58 8.25 -3.90
C ILE A 73 5.11 7.66 -5.20
N ARG A 74 6.43 7.61 -5.31
CA ARG A 74 7.14 6.93 -6.40
C ARG A 74 7.85 5.71 -5.83
N SER A 75 7.69 4.57 -6.48
CA SER A 75 8.39 3.35 -6.09
C SER A 75 9.85 3.37 -6.54
N MET A 76 10.62 2.42 -6.03
CA MET A 76 12.02 2.24 -6.40
C MET A 76 12.21 0.88 -7.06
N PRO A 77 13.14 0.75 -8.03
CA PRO A 77 13.51 -0.54 -8.59
C PRO A 77 14.00 -1.50 -7.51
N ILE A 78 13.59 -2.77 -7.60
CA ILE A 78 14.15 -3.83 -6.77
C ILE A 78 15.34 -4.42 -7.54
N ASN A 79 16.56 -4.16 -7.05
CA ASN A 79 17.75 -4.73 -7.66
C ASN A 79 17.84 -6.22 -7.28
N THR A 80 17.53 -7.10 -8.22
CA THR A 80 17.86 -8.52 -8.11
C THR A 80 19.37 -8.64 -8.30
N THR A 81 20.13 -8.70 -7.20
CA THR A 81 21.54 -9.10 -7.28
C THR A 81 21.58 -10.48 -7.90
N THR A 82 22.06 -10.56 -9.14
CA THR A 82 22.24 -11.80 -9.90
C THR A 82 23.42 -12.58 -9.34
#